data_AF-A0A7J4FCS0-F1
#
_entry.id   AF-A0A7J4FCS0-F1
#
_cell.length_a   1.000
_cell.length_b   1.000
_cell.length_c   1.000
_cell.angle_alpha   90.00
_cell.angle_beta   90.00
_cell.angle_gamma   90.00
#
_symmetry.space_group_name_H-M   'P 1'
#
loop_
_entity.id
_entity.type
_entity.pdbx_description
1 polymer ?
#
loop_
_entity_poly.entity_id
_entity_poly.type
_entity_poly.pdbx_seq_one_letter_code
_entity_poly.pdbx_strand_id
1 'polypeptide(L)'
;MRITVVIKDVEEEAYRSLKGEAAKLGLKVGEAASQAFKSWVRQRTIQRLRDIDRMRRAARVMDENRAKLTKLREWSGVEEIRKWRELRTPW
;
A
#
# COMPACT_ATOMS: atom_id res chain seq x y z
N MET A 1 23.32 7.07 14.64
CA MET A 1 22.55 7.70 15.74
C MET A 1 21.64 6.65 16.36
N ARG A 2 21.73 6.39 17.67
CA ARG A 2 20.82 5.46 18.37
C ARG A 2 19.70 6.28 19.01
N ILE A 3 18.45 5.93 18.72
CA ILE A 3 17.27 6.56 19.30
C ILE A 3 16.58 5.49 20.15
N THR A 4 16.26 5.83 21.40
CA THR A 4 15.54 4.94 22.31
C THR A 4 14.13 5.48 22.49
N VAL A 5 13.13 4.62 22.33
CA VAL A 5 11.72 4.95 22.52
C VAL A 5 11.18 4.09 23.64
N VAL A 6 10.49 4.72 24.60
CA VAL A 6 9.81 4.04 25.70
C VAL A 6 8.31 4.19 25.47
N ILE A 7 7.60 3.08 25.33
CA ILE A 7 6.14 3.05 25.20
C ILE A 7 5.59 2.71 26.58
N LYS A 8 4.82 3.64 27.15
CA LYS A 8 4.09 3.44 28.42
C LYS A 8 2.66 3.00 28.12
N ASP A 9 1.98 2.48 29.14
CA ASP A 9 0.55 2.13 29.08
C ASP A 9 0.23 1.04 28.03
N VAL A 10 1.11 0.05 27.90
CA VAL A 10 0.86 -1.13 27.09
C VAL A 10 0.07 -2.13 27.92
N GLU A 11 -1.00 -2.68 27.35
CA GLU A 11 -1.76 -3.77 27.96
C GLU A 11 -0.83 -4.95 28.29
N GLU A 12 -0.95 -5.46 29.52
CA GLU A 12 -0.01 -6.46 30.03
C GLU A 12 -0.05 -7.76 29.20
N GLU A 13 -1.24 -8.21 28.82
CA GLU A 13 -1.43 -9.41 27.99
C GLU A 13 -0.81 -9.27 26.60
N ALA A 14 -0.94 -8.10 25.98
CA ALA A 14 -0.32 -7.79 24.70
C ALA A 14 1.21 -7.79 24.80
N TYR A 15 1.76 -7.23 25.87
CA TYR A 15 3.21 -7.25 26.12
C TYR A 15 3.73 -8.68 26.35
N ARG A 16 3.02 -9.48 27.16
CA ARG A 16 3.37 -10.90 27.41
C ARG A 16 3.34 -11.71 26.12
N SER A 17 2.32 -11.51 25.28
CA SER A 17 2.20 -12.15 23.98
C SER A 17 3.36 -11.79 23.06
N LEU A 18 3.68 -10.49 22.92
CA LEU A 18 4.82 -10.02 22.13
C LEU A 18 6.14 -10.63 22.60
N LYS A 19 6.36 -10.69 23.92
CA LYS A 19 7.55 -11.29 24.51
C LYS A 19 7.63 -12.79 24.22
N GLY A 20 6.52 -13.51 24.32
CA GLY A 20 6.43 -14.93 24.00
C GLY A 20 6.77 -15.22 22.53
N GLU A 21 6.18 -14.47 21.61
CA GLU A 21 6.46 -14.60 20.17
C GLU A 21 7.90 -14.22 19.82
N ALA A 22 8.44 -13.16 20.44
CA ALA A 22 9.84 -12.80 20.27
C ALA A 22 10.78 -13.93 20.72
N ALA A 23 10.50 -14.56 21.86
CA ALA A 23 11.29 -15.67 22.37
C ALA A 23 11.24 -16.89 21.44
N LYS A 24 10.06 -17.25 20.90
CA LYS A 24 9.91 -18.35 19.94
C LYS A 24 10.74 -18.13 18.67
N LEU A 25 10.90 -16.88 18.26
CA LEU A 25 11.66 -16.48 17.07
C LEU A 25 13.13 -16.14 17.36
N GLY A 26 13.59 -16.30 18.62
CA GLY A 26 14.97 -15.99 19.01
C GLY A 26 15.31 -14.49 18.96
N LEU A 27 14.31 -13.60 19.02
CA LEU A 27 14.47 -12.16 18.91
C LEU A 27 14.49 -11.48 20.29
N LYS A 28 15.22 -10.38 20.41
CA LYS A 28 15.08 -9.49 21.56
C LYS A 28 13.74 -8.76 21.47
N VAL A 29 13.13 -8.46 22.61
CA VAL A 29 11.84 -7.74 22.68
C VAL A 29 11.90 -6.42 21.91
N GLY A 30 13.01 -5.68 21.99
CA GLY A 30 13.19 -4.43 21.22
C GLY A 30 13.25 -4.63 19.69
N GLU A 31 13.77 -5.76 19.22
CA GLU A 31 13.79 -6.10 17.80
C GLU A 31 12.38 -6.47 17.31
N ALA A 32 11.66 -7.28 18.08
CA ALA A 32 10.26 -7.60 17.81
C ALA A 32 9.38 -6.34 17.81
N ALA A 33 9.57 -5.44 18.79
CA ALA A 33 8.87 -4.15 18.85
C ALA A 33 9.18 -3.29 17.63
N SER A 34 10.45 -3.24 17.18
CA SER A 34 10.84 -2.51 15.97
C SER A 34 10.17 -3.07 14.72
N GLN A 35 10.04 -4.40 14.61
CA GLN A 35 9.34 -5.04 13.49
C GLN A 35 7.83 -4.76 13.53
N ALA A 36 7.21 -4.86 14.71
CA ALA A 36 5.80 -4.52 14.90
C ALA A 36 5.52 -3.06 14.51
N PHE A 37 6.37 -2.13 14.92
CA PHE A 37 6.26 -0.72 14.58
C PHE A 37 6.33 -0.49 13.06
N LYS A 38 7.30 -1.13 12.38
CA LYS A 38 7.41 -1.07 10.91
C LYS A 38 6.18 -1.64 10.22
N SER A 39 5.65 -2.75 10.72
CA SER A 39 4.46 -3.40 10.18
C SER A 39 3.23 -2.51 10.30
N TRP A 40 3.01 -1.93 11.48
CA TRP A 40 1.90 -1.03 11.74
C TRP A 40 1.93 0.21 10.82
N VAL A 41 3.09 0.86 10.68
CA VAL A 41 3.25 2.00 9.76
C VAL A 41 2.93 1.58 8.33
N ARG A 42 3.46 0.44 7.85
CA ARG A 42 3.18 -0.07 6.50
C ARG A 42 1.69 -0.33 6.28
N GLN A 43 1.01 -0.98 7.23
CA GLN A 43 -0.43 -1.22 7.15
C GLN A 43 -1.23 0.09 7.05
N ARG A 44 -0.86 1.11 7.83
CA ARG A 44 -1.53 2.43 7.79
C ARG A 44 -1.25 3.21 6.50
N THR A 45 -0.03 3.13 5.98
CA THR A 45 0.31 3.73 4.67
C THR A 45 -0.45 3.05 3.54
N ILE A 46 -0.58 1.72 3.57
CA ILE A 46 -1.38 0.96 2.59
C ILE A 46 -2.87 1.30 2.72
N GLN A 47 -3.41 1.47 3.93
CA GLN A 47 -4.80 1.88 4.14
C GLN A 47 -5.10 3.27 3.55
N ARG A 48 -4.18 4.24 3.64
CA ARG A 48 -4.35 5.57 3.03
C ARG A 48 -4.49 5.52 1.50
N LEU A 49 -3.94 4.51 0.84
CA LEU A 49 -4.03 4.31 -0.61
C LEU A 49 -5.32 3.59 -1.05
N ARG A 50 -6.08 3.04 -0.11
CA ARG A 50 -7.36 2.38 -0.37
C ARG A 50 -8.52 3.25 0.12
N ASP A 51 -8.71 4.39 -0.52
CA ASP A 51 -10.08 4.90 -0.66
C ASP A 51 -10.78 3.94 -1.65
N ILE A 52 -11.22 2.79 -1.12
CA ILE A 52 -11.84 1.70 -1.88
C ILE A 52 -13.00 2.26 -2.71
N ASP A 53 -13.72 3.24 -2.17
CA ASP A 53 -14.81 3.89 -2.86
C ASP A 53 -14.31 4.77 -4.00
N ARG A 54 -13.21 5.51 -3.84
CA ARG A 54 -12.57 6.22 -4.96
C ARG A 54 -12.05 5.27 -6.03
N MET A 55 -11.50 4.11 -5.65
CA MET A 55 -11.05 3.10 -6.61
C MET A 55 -12.23 2.45 -7.35
N ARG A 56 -13.33 2.14 -6.65
CA ARG A 56 -14.57 1.63 -7.26
C ARG A 56 -15.21 2.66 -8.19
N ARG A 57 -15.25 3.94 -7.79
CA ARG A 57 -15.70 5.05 -8.64
C ARG A 57 -14.83 5.17 -9.88
N ALA A 58 -13.51 5.14 -9.73
CA ALA A 58 -12.59 5.20 -10.86
C ALA A 58 -12.77 4.01 -11.82
N ALA A 59 -12.91 2.78 -11.30
CA ALA A 59 -13.17 1.59 -12.09
C ALA A 59 -14.50 1.69 -12.85
N ARG A 60 -15.59 2.11 -12.17
CA ARG A 60 -16.89 2.33 -12.82
C ARG A 60 -16.81 3.36 -13.95
N VAL A 61 -16.13 4.48 -13.72
CA VAL A 61 -15.93 5.51 -14.77
C VAL A 61 -15.11 4.96 -15.94
N MET A 62 -14.09 4.14 -15.68
CA MET A 62 -13.31 3.48 -16.73
C MET A 62 -14.16 2.51 -17.56
N ASP A 63 -15.02 1.71 -16.92
CA ASP A 63 -15.91 0.77 -17.59
C ASP A 63 -16.98 1.51 -18.43
N GLU A 64 -17.57 2.58 -17.88
CA GLU A 64 -18.51 3.45 -18.61
C GLU A 64 -17.87 4.11 -19.82
N ASN A 65 -16.64 4.61 -19.68
CA ASN A 65 -15.88 5.20 -20.79
C ASN A 65 -15.51 4.14 -21.83
N ARG A 66 -15.09 2.94 -21.42
CA ARG A 66 -14.79 1.82 -22.32
C ARG A 66 -16.04 1.39 -23.12
N ALA A 67 -17.20 1.35 -22.49
CA ALA A 67 -18.47 1.04 -23.17
C ALA A 67 -18.87 2.12 -24.20
N LYS A 68 -18.57 3.40 -23.91
CA LYS A 68 -18.77 4.51 -24.87
C LYS A 68 -17.77 4.45 -26.03
N LEU A 69 -16.54 4.03 -25.77
CA LEU A 69 -15.48 3.88 -26.77
C LEU A 69 -15.74 2.73 -27.76
N THR A 70 -16.58 1.74 -27.42
CA THR A 70 -16.98 0.68 -28.36
C THR A 70 -17.71 1.24 -29.60
N LYS A 71 -18.26 2.47 -29.52
CA LYS A 71 -18.83 3.19 -30.67
C LYS A 71 -17.78 3.86 -31.57
N LEU A 72 -16.55 4.05 -31.12
CA LEU A 72 -15.44 4.60 -31.88
C LEU A 72 -14.59 3.44 -32.41
N ARG A 73 -15.09 2.75 -33.43
CA ARG A 73 -14.42 1.60 -34.09
C ARG A 73 -12.99 1.92 -34.57
N GLU A 74 -12.67 3.20 -34.75
CA GLU A 74 -11.39 3.69 -35.26
C GLU A 74 -10.41 4.10 -34.17
N TRP A 75 -10.80 4.09 -32.89
CA TRP A 75 -9.93 4.52 -31.80
C TRP A 75 -9.27 3.33 -31.09
N SER A 76 -7.98 3.14 -31.33
CA SER A 76 -7.16 2.16 -30.62
C SER A 76 -6.45 2.81 -29.43
N GLY A 77 -6.87 2.47 -28.21
CA GLY A 77 -6.19 2.91 -27.00
C GLY A 77 -4.71 2.45 -26.93
N VAL A 78 -4.37 1.35 -27.61
CA VAL A 78 -2.99 0.85 -27.71
C VAL A 78 -2.14 1.76 -28.59
N GLU A 79 -2.66 2.19 -29.73
CA GLU A 79 -1.95 3.12 -30.63
C GLU A 79 -1.77 4.49 -29.98
N GLU A 80 -2.78 4.98 -29.27
CA GLU A 80 -2.70 6.27 -28.59
C GLU A 80 -1.64 6.23 -27.49
N ILE A 81 -1.64 5.19 -26.64
CA ILE A 81 -0.59 5.01 -25.62
C ILE A 81 0.80 4.87 -26.25
N ARG A 82 0.93 4.19 -27.39
CA ARG A 82 2.18 4.06 -28.13
C ARG A 82 2.68 5.42 -28.61
N LYS A 83 1.81 6.23 -29.21
CA LYS A 83 2.11 7.60 -29.65
C LYS A 83 2.58 8.49 -28.50
N TRP A 84 1.90 8.42 -27.34
CA TRP A 84 2.32 9.16 -26.14
C TRP A 84 3.68 8.70 -25.58
N ARG A 85 4.02 7.42 -25.71
CA ARG A 85 5.34 6.91 -25.33
C ARG A 85 6.44 7.36 -26.29
N GLU A 86 6.19 7.29 -27.59
CA GLU A 86 7.13 7.77 -28.62
C GLU A 86 7.42 9.27 -28.45
N LEU A 87 6.39 10.10 -28.20
CA LEU A 87 6.53 11.54 -27.95
C LEU A 87 7.27 11.88 -26.64
N ARG A 88 7.30 10.96 -25.68
CA ARG A 88 7.98 11.14 -24.37
C ARG A 88 9.36 10.51 -24.33
N THR A 89 9.82 9.92 -25.42
CA THR A 89 11.19 9.45 -25.53
C THR A 89 12.00 10.59 -26.14
N PRO A 90 12.79 11.35 -25.35
CA PRO A 90 13.78 12.22 -25.95
C PRO A 90 14.83 11.30 -26.60
N TRP A 91 15.25 11.65 -27.81
CA TRP A 91 16.40 11.04 -28.47
C TRP A 91 17.59 10.89 -27.52
#